data_AF-A0A0T6B7P5-F1
#
_entry.id   AF-A0A0T6B7P5-F1
#
_cell.length_a   1.000
_cell.length_b   1.000
_cell.length_c   1.000
_cell.angle_alpha   90.00
_cell.angle_beta   90.00
_cell.angle_gamma   90.00
#
_symmetry.space_group_name_H-M   'P 1'
#
loop_
_entity.id
_entity.type
_entity.pdbx_description
1 polymer ?
#
loop_
_entity_poly.entity_id
_entity_poly.type
_entity_poly.pdbx_seq_one_letter_code
_entity_poly.pdbx_strand_id
1 'polypeptide(L)'
;MTKLPQPRSIKTAILKMDATIMNREGIEKLLTMLPTEEERTKIQEAQAANPDLPLGSAEQFLLTLASISELPARLKLWAFKLDFENTEREIAEPLMDLKQGFEVLRLNKTFRAILSTLLSIGNFLNGNEVKGFQIEYLSKVPEVKDTVHKHSLLHHLCHIVMEKFPDVSDLYSEIGAITRASKVDFDELALNIQRLEADCKASWDHLKLITKHDGSNMMKSKMTEFIADCAERIILLGIIHRRVLNRFHRFLLWLGIPLHQIADTKPNEFCRVISEFSLEYRTTRERVLQQLEKKANHRERNKTRGKMITDSGKFRTKEDRADAELRQLLGSDISDVESMQGTLPWRRTRRESNRSFIGQVNGNLTDGDDELLESLVKTATKAPSRTAPRERKRTRHADRKSLRRTLKNGLSEEEKKHLSAYIKGY
;
A
#
# COMPACT_ATOMS: atom_id res chain seq x y z
N MET A 1 -22.49 13.21 15.85
CA MET A 1 -23.72 12.85 16.59
C MET A 1 -24.93 13.04 15.70
N THR A 2 -25.29 12.05 14.89
CA THR A 2 -26.55 12.09 14.15
C THR A 2 -27.69 11.74 15.10
N LYS A 3 -28.60 12.69 15.30
CA LYS A 3 -29.85 12.49 16.04
C LYS A 3 -30.64 11.37 15.35
N LEU A 4 -31.29 10.51 16.15
CA LEU A 4 -32.19 9.49 15.61
C LEU A 4 -33.29 10.17 14.77
N PRO A 5 -33.79 9.50 13.72
CA PRO A 5 -34.88 10.04 12.91
C PRO A 5 -36.13 10.29 13.77
N GLN A 6 -37.10 11.03 13.24
CA GLN A 6 -38.34 11.24 13.99
C GLN A 6 -38.99 9.89 14.35
N PRO A 7 -39.56 9.73 15.57
CA PRO A 7 -40.16 8.46 16.01
C PRO A 7 -41.16 7.86 15.01
N ARG A 8 -41.92 8.72 14.33
CA ARG A 8 -42.90 8.32 13.30
C ARG A 8 -42.27 7.69 12.06
N SER A 9 -41.05 8.12 11.66
CA SER A 9 -40.36 7.55 10.50
C SER A 9 -39.55 6.30 10.86
N ILE A 10 -39.14 6.14 12.12
CA ILE A 10 -38.38 4.97 12.61
C ILE A 10 -39.11 3.66 12.36
N LYS A 11 -40.41 3.59 12.69
CA LYS A 11 -41.22 2.38 12.47
C LYS A 11 -41.22 1.96 11.00
N THR A 12 -41.49 2.90 10.10
CA THR A 12 -41.51 2.64 8.66
C THR A 12 -40.12 2.26 8.14
N ALA A 13 -39.07 2.91 8.63
CA ALA A 13 -37.70 2.61 8.26
C ALA A 13 -37.31 1.18 8.65
N ILE A 14 -37.67 0.72 9.85
CA ILE A 14 -37.38 -0.64 10.33
C ILE A 14 -38.18 -1.68 9.54
N LEU A 15 -39.47 -1.45 9.31
CA LEU A 15 -40.33 -2.37 8.56
C LEU A 15 -39.87 -2.54 7.10
N LYS A 16 -39.35 -1.47 6.49
CA LYS A 16 -38.84 -1.48 5.11
C LYS A 16 -37.34 -1.72 5.00
N MET A 17 -36.61 -1.74 6.12
CA MET A 17 -35.13 -1.74 6.17
C MET A 17 -34.51 -0.63 5.30
N ASP A 18 -35.05 0.59 5.41
CA ASP A 18 -34.68 1.72 4.57
C ASP A 18 -33.44 2.46 5.09
N ALA A 19 -32.30 2.18 4.45
CA ALA A 19 -31.00 2.75 4.81
C ALA A 19 -30.88 4.26 4.56
N THR A 20 -31.83 4.88 3.82
CA THR A 20 -31.84 6.34 3.60
C THR A 20 -32.36 7.10 4.81
N ILE A 21 -33.17 6.45 5.65
CA ILE A 21 -33.78 7.05 6.83
C ILE A 21 -32.94 6.75 8.08
N MET A 22 -32.36 5.55 8.18
CA MET A 22 -31.57 5.14 9.34
C MET A 22 -30.33 4.36 8.90
N ASN A 23 -29.19 4.74 9.47
CA ASN A 23 -27.90 4.12 9.20
C ASN A 23 -27.55 3.05 10.25
N ARG A 24 -26.41 2.39 10.06
CA ARG A 24 -25.90 1.34 10.95
C ARG A 24 -25.73 1.77 12.41
N GLU A 25 -25.24 2.99 12.65
CA GLU A 25 -25.13 3.56 14.00
C GLU A 25 -26.50 3.75 14.67
N GLY A 26 -27.51 4.15 13.90
CA GLY A 26 -28.89 4.29 14.38
C GLY A 26 -29.45 2.95 14.83
N ILE A 27 -29.23 1.89 14.05
CA ILE A 27 -29.64 0.53 14.40
C ILE A 27 -28.98 0.07 15.70
N GLU A 28 -27.69 0.32 15.87
CA GLU A 28 -26.95 -0.04 17.09
C GLU A 28 -27.50 0.67 18.33
N LYS A 29 -27.78 1.97 18.23
CA LYS A 29 -28.43 2.73 19.30
C LYS A 29 -29.83 2.20 19.63
N LEU A 30 -30.59 1.75 18.63
CA LEU A 30 -31.90 1.16 18.88
C LEU A 30 -31.79 -0.21 19.56
N LEU A 31 -30.76 -1.00 19.24
CA LEU A 31 -30.49 -2.26 19.91
C LEU A 31 -30.12 -2.09 21.39
N THR A 32 -29.55 -0.94 21.79
CA THR A 32 -29.26 -0.64 23.20
C THR A 32 -30.44 -0.03 23.96
N MET A 33 -31.48 0.44 23.27
CA MET A 33 -32.66 1.10 23.84
C MET A 33 -33.95 0.30 23.60
N LEU A 34 -33.84 -1.04 23.54
CA LEU A 34 -35.00 -1.91 23.36
C LEU A 34 -35.91 -1.81 24.59
N PRO A 35 -37.22 -1.51 24.41
CA PRO A 35 -38.15 -1.45 25.53
C PRO A 35 -38.32 -2.82 26.17
N THR A 36 -38.26 -2.88 27.50
CA THR A 36 -38.58 -4.09 28.25
C THR A 36 -40.10 -4.29 28.37
N GLU A 37 -40.54 -5.53 28.60
CA GLU A 37 -41.97 -5.80 28.84
C GLU A 37 -42.49 -5.07 30.09
N GLU A 38 -41.67 -4.94 31.14
CA GLU A 38 -42.05 -4.21 32.34
C GLU A 38 -42.27 -2.72 32.05
N GLU A 39 -41.36 -2.07 31.32
CA GLU A 39 -41.51 -0.66 30.93
C GLU A 39 -42.75 -0.46 30.07
N ARG A 40 -43.00 -1.35 29.11
CA ARG A 40 -44.20 -1.30 28.28
C ARG A 40 -45.47 -1.38 29.11
N THR A 41 -45.55 -2.34 30.03
CA THR A 41 -46.74 -2.55 30.87
C THR A 41 -46.98 -1.34 31.78
N LYS A 42 -45.94 -0.84 32.46
CA LYS A 42 -46.04 0.34 33.32
C LYS A 42 -46.51 1.59 32.57
N ILE A 43 -45.98 1.82 31.37
CA ILE A 43 -46.41 2.96 30.54
C ILE A 43 -47.88 2.80 30.12
N GLN A 44 -48.31 1.59 29.75
CA GLN A 44 -49.69 1.33 29.36
C GLN A 44 -50.67 1.48 30.53
N GLU A 45 -50.32 0.98 31.72
CA GLU A 45 -51.11 1.13 32.94
C GLU A 45 -51.23 2.60 33.35
N ALA A 46 -50.13 3.35 33.31
CA ALA A 46 -50.13 4.78 33.62
C ALA A 46 -51.03 5.59 32.67
N GLN A 47 -51.01 5.25 31.37
CA GLN A 47 -51.88 5.87 30.36
C GLN A 47 -53.36 5.49 30.56
N ALA A 48 -53.64 4.25 30.94
CA ALA A 48 -55.00 3.79 31.21
C ALA A 48 -55.58 4.44 32.48
N ALA A 49 -54.74 4.63 33.50
CA ALA A 49 -55.13 5.30 34.74
C ALA A 49 -55.35 6.81 34.56
N ASN A 50 -54.65 7.45 33.62
CA ASN A 50 -54.74 8.89 33.36
C ASN A 50 -54.92 9.19 31.86
N PRO A 51 -56.11 8.95 31.28
CA PRO A 51 -56.33 9.11 29.84
C PRO A 51 -56.12 10.54 29.32
N ASP A 52 -56.40 11.54 30.16
CA ASP A 52 -56.31 12.96 29.80
C ASP A 52 -54.88 13.52 29.88
N LEU A 53 -53.94 12.77 30.47
CA LEU A 53 -52.54 13.18 30.58
C LEU A 53 -51.74 12.63 29.38
N PRO A 54 -51.11 13.49 28.57
CA PRO A 54 -50.28 13.01 27.46
C PRO A 54 -48.96 12.42 27.96
N LEU A 55 -48.55 11.30 27.36
CA LEU A 55 -47.23 10.71 27.58
C LEU A 55 -46.10 11.67 27.22
N GLY A 56 -44.99 11.60 27.95
CA GLY A 56 -43.75 12.27 27.59
C GLY A 56 -43.13 11.70 26.31
N SER A 57 -42.14 12.41 25.78
CA SER A 57 -41.50 12.04 24.52
C SER A 57 -40.75 10.71 24.58
N ALA A 58 -40.21 10.35 25.74
CA ALA A 58 -39.51 9.08 25.96
C ALA A 58 -40.49 7.90 25.99
N GLU A 59 -41.60 8.03 26.70
CA GLU A 59 -42.63 7.00 26.80
C GLU A 59 -43.31 6.77 25.44
N GLN A 60 -43.62 7.86 24.71
CA GLN A 60 -44.12 7.76 23.34
C GLN A 60 -43.15 7.03 22.41
N PHE A 61 -41.84 7.27 22.56
CA PHE A 61 -40.81 6.61 21.78
C PHE A 61 -40.72 5.11 22.09
N LEU A 62 -40.69 4.74 23.38
CA LEU A 62 -40.67 3.33 23.80
C LEU A 62 -41.93 2.57 23.35
N LEU A 63 -43.12 3.17 23.46
CA LEU A 63 -44.35 2.57 22.92
C LEU A 63 -44.31 2.42 21.40
N THR A 64 -43.72 3.40 20.69
CA THR A 64 -43.56 3.32 19.23
C THR A 64 -42.69 2.12 18.86
N LEU A 65 -41.57 1.92 19.54
CA LEU A 65 -40.69 0.76 19.35
C LEU A 65 -41.37 -0.55 19.74
N ALA A 66 -42.05 -0.60 20.89
CA ALA A 66 -42.77 -1.78 21.37
C ALA A 66 -43.93 -2.20 20.44
N SER A 67 -44.44 -1.26 19.63
CA SER A 67 -45.47 -1.55 18.62
C SER A 67 -44.95 -2.33 17.39
N ILE A 68 -43.63 -2.53 17.27
CA ILE A 68 -42.99 -3.23 16.17
C ILE A 68 -42.80 -4.70 16.58
N SER A 69 -43.42 -5.62 15.85
CA SER A 69 -43.28 -7.05 16.09
C SER A 69 -41.84 -7.50 15.86
N GLU A 70 -41.31 -8.34 16.76
CA GLU A 70 -39.96 -8.92 16.65
C GLU A 70 -38.87 -7.87 16.40
N LEU A 71 -38.97 -6.69 17.04
CA LEU A 71 -38.04 -5.57 16.85
C LEU A 71 -36.56 -5.98 16.96
N PRO A 72 -36.11 -6.78 17.96
CA PRO A 72 -34.71 -7.18 18.06
C PRO A 72 -34.26 -8.00 16.84
N ALA A 73 -35.10 -8.93 16.36
CA ALA A 73 -34.80 -9.75 15.19
C ALA A 73 -34.71 -8.90 13.92
N ARG A 74 -35.63 -7.93 13.74
CA ARG A 74 -35.62 -7.01 12.58
C ARG A 74 -34.35 -6.16 12.54
N LEU A 75 -33.97 -5.58 13.69
CA LEU A 75 -32.77 -4.75 13.79
C LEU A 75 -31.49 -5.55 13.55
N LYS A 76 -31.36 -6.75 14.13
CA LYS A 76 -30.20 -7.63 13.93
C LYS A 76 -30.07 -8.09 12.48
N LEU A 77 -31.17 -8.52 11.87
CA LEU A 77 -31.20 -8.91 10.46
C LEU A 77 -30.84 -7.74 9.53
N TRP A 78 -31.33 -6.54 9.85
CA TRP A 78 -30.99 -5.34 9.08
C TRP A 78 -29.52 -4.94 9.25
N ALA A 79 -28.98 -5.04 10.48
CA ALA A 79 -27.55 -4.80 10.73
C ALA A 79 -26.68 -5.77 9.91
N PHE A 80 -26.97 -7.08 9.95
CA PHE A 80 -26.27 -8.07 9.13
C PHE A 80 -26.32 -7.70 7.64
N LYS A 81 -27.51 -7.29 7.14
CA LYS A 81 -27.67 -6.88 5.75
C LYS A 81 -26.79 -5.69 5.36
N LEU A 82 -26.58 -4.72 6.25
CA LEU A 82 -25.76 -3.54 5.98
C LEU A 82 -24.26 -3.83 6.07
N ASP A 83 -23.86 -4.74 6.96
CA ASP A 83 -22.46 -5.00 7.26
C ASP A 83 -21.85 -6.04 6.31
N PHE A 84 -22.66 -6.96 5.78
CA PHE A 84 -22.19 -8.16 5.04
C PHE A 84 -21.17 -7.86 3.94
N GLU A 85 -21.48 -6.96 3.00
CA GLU A 85 -20.60 -6.67 1.86
C GLU A 85 -19.25 -6.06 2.29
N ASN A 86 -19.25 -5.31 3.40
CA ASN A 86 -18.01 -4.74 3.93
C ASN A 86 -17.19 -5.81 4.64
N THR A 87 -17.80 -6.62 5.50
CA THR A 87 -17.11 -7.72 6.19
C THR A 87 -16.56 -8.74 5.19
N GLU A 88 -17.31 -9.07 4.14
CA GLU A 88 -16.82 -9.91 3.06
C GLU A 88 -15.59 -9.31 2.37
N ARG A 89 -15.62 -8.01 2.04
CA ARG A 89 -14.49 -7.32 1.41
C ARG A 89 -13.25 -7.33 2.31
N GLU A 90 -13.44 -7.06 3.60
CA GLU A 90 -12.37 -7.08 4.62
C GLU A 90 -11.71 -8.46 4.75
N ILE A 91 -12.43 -9.54 4.43
CA ILE A 91 -11.88 -10.92 4.38
C ILE A 91 -11.24 -11.20 3.01
N ALA A 92 -11.91 -10.84 1.91
CA ALA A 92 -11.51 -11.21 0.56
C ALA A 92 -10.24 -10.47 0.10
N GLU A 93 -10.11 -9.19 0.40
CA GLU A 93 -8.98 -8.37 -0.05
C GLU A 93 -7.62 -8.88 0.48
N PRO A 94 -7.46 -9.17 1.79
CA PRO A 94 -6.21 -9.75 2.29
C PRO A 94 -5.84 -11.10 1.68
N LEU A 95 -6.83 -11.95 1.38
CA LEU A 95 -6.59 -13.24 0.73
C LEU A 95 -6.09 -13.05 -0.70
N MET A 96 -6.64 -12.07 -1.42
CA MET A 96 -6.17 -11.70 -2.75
C MET A 96 -4.76 -11.10 -2.71
N ASP A 97 -4.48 -10.22 -1.75
CA ASP A 97 -3.16 -9.62 -1.55
C ASP A 97 -2.11 -10.69 -1.24
N LEU A 98 -2.43 -11.65 -0.35
CA LEU A 98 -1.53 -12.76 -0.06
C LEU A 98 -1.27 -13.61 -1.32
N LYS A 99 -2.34 -13.98 -2.05
CA LYS A 99 -2.25 -14.73 -3.31
C LYS A 99 -1.33 -14.03 -4.31
N GLN A 100 -1.58 -12.75 -4.57
CA GLN A 100 -0.80 -11.97 -5.51
C GLN A 100 0.65 -11.80 -5.02
N GLY A 101 0.83 -11.58 -3.72
CA GLY A 101 2.12 -11.32 -3.12
C GLY A 101 3.14 -12.44 -3.37
N PHE A 102 2.80 -13.69 -3.10
CA PHE A 102 3.74 -14.79 -3.31
C PHE A 102 4.00 -15.09 -4.79
N GLU A 103 3.02 -14.87 -5.68
CA GLU A 103 3.25 -15.01 -7.14
C GLU A 103 4.18 -13.93 -7.66
N VAL A 104 3.98 -12.69 -7.21
CA VAL A 104 4.89 -11.58 -7.51
C VAL A 104 6.29 -11.92 -7.03
N LEU A 105 6.48 -12.32 -5.77
CA LEU A 105 7.80 -12.67 -5.23
C LEU A 105 8.49 -13.79 -6.02
N ARG A 106 7.73 -14.83 -6.42
CA ARG A 106 8.26 -15.97 -7.18
C ARG A 106 8.85 -15.54 -8.52
N LEU A 107 8.22 -14.59 -9.20
CA LEU A 107 8.61 -14.09 -10.52
C LEU A 107 9.51 -12.85 -10.46
N ASN A 108 9.66 -12.24 -9.28
CA ASN A 108 10.36 -10.97 -9.12
C ASN A 108 11.87 -11.11 -9.37
N LYS A 109 12.36 -10.41 -10.41
CA LYS A 109 13.77 -10.42 -10.82
C LYS A 109 14.66 -9.68 -9.81
N THR A 110 14.18 -8.54 -9.29
CA THR A 110 14.88 -7.74 -8.28
C THR A 110 15.12 -8.54 -7.01
N PHE A 111 14.07 -9.21 -6.50
CA PHE A 111 14.14 -10.08 -5.33
C PHE A 111 15.15 -11.21 -5.53
N ARG A 112 15.10 -11.89 -6.68
CA ARG A 112 16.07 -12.96 -7.03
C ARG A 112 17.50 -12.44 -7.07
N ALA A 113 17.74 -11.27 -7.67
CA ALA A 113 19.07 -10.67 -7.76
C ALA A 113 19.61 -10.32 -6.36
N ILE A 114 18.77 -9.77 -5.49
CA ILE A 114 19.12 -9.44 -4.11
C ILE A 114 19.50 -10.71 -3.34
N LEU A 115 18.65 -11.75 -3.36
CA LEU A 115 18.91 -13.00 -2.64
C LEU A 115 20.17 -13.70 -3.15
N SER A 116 20.37 -13.76 -4.48
CA SER A 116 21.55 -14.37 -5.09
C SER A 116 22.84 -13.63 -4.73
N THR A 117 22.78 -12.29 -4.69
CA THR A 117 23.94 -11.48 -4.32
C THR A 117 24.26 -11.64 -2.85
N LEU A 118 23.24 -11.63 -1.98
CA LEU A 118 23.41 -11.84 -0.54
C LEU A 118 24.00 -13.22 -0.23
N LEU A 119 23.51 -14.28 -0.89
CA LEU A 119 24.08 -15.63 -0.78
C LEU A 119 25.56 -15.65 -1.19
N SER A 120 25.90 -15.01 -2.31
CA SER A 120 27.28 -14.96 -2.81
C SER A 120 28.21 -14.23 -1.85
N ILE A 121 27.76 -13.11 -1.27
CA ILE A 121 28.52 -12.38 -0.24
C ILE A 121 28.68 -13.24 1.01
N GLY A 122 27.61 -13.89 1.47
CA GLY A 122 27.64 -14.77 2.64
C GLY A 122 28.63 -15.93 2.48
N ASN A 123 28.59 -16.62 1.34
CA ASN A 123 29.53 -17.71 1.03
C ASN A 123 30.98 -17.21 1.01
N PHE A 124 31.23 -16.06 0.39
CA PHE A 124 32.55 -15.45 0.34
C PHE A 124 33.07 -15.08 1.73
N LEU A 125 32.27 -14.40 2.54
CA LEU A 125 32.67 -13.93 3.88
C LEU A 125 32.86 -15.07 4.88
N ASN A 126 32.04 -16.13 4.78
CA ASN A 126 32.08 -17.26 5.71
C ASN A 126 33.02 -18.39 5.27
N GLY A 127 33.56 -18.34 4.04
CA GLY A 127 34.44 -19.37 3.50
C GLY A 127 33.78 -20.74 3.29
N ASN A 128 32.44 -20.79 3.29
CA ASN A 128 31.65 -22.01 3.16
C ASN A 128 30.69 -21.88 1.97
N GLU A 129 30.53 -22.96 1.21
CA GLU A 129 29.59 -22.99 0.09
C GLU A 129 28.25 -23.57 0.56
N VAL A 130 27.29 -22.69 0.88
CA VAL A 130 25.90 -23.09 1.14
C VAL A 130 25.01 -22.76 -0.05
N LYS A 131 23.90 -23.49 -0.19
CA LYS A 131 22.95 -23.35 -1.31
C LYS A 131 21.84 -22.33 -1.06
N GLY A 132 21.71 -21.84 0.18
CA GLY A 132 20.65 -20.93 0.58
C GLY A 132 20.79 -20.51 2.04
N PHE A 133 19.89 -19.63 2.47
CA PHE A 133 19.81 -19.13 3.83
C PHE A 133 18.33 -18.93 4.21
N GLN A 134 18.05 -18.88 5.51
CA GLN A 134 16.72 -18.63 6.05
C GLN A 134 16.27 -17.19 5.78
N ILE A 135 15.04 -17.00 5.33
CA ILE A 135 14.54 -15.69 4.88
C ILE A 135 14.53 -14.64 6.02
N GLU A 136 14.39 -15.09 7.26
CA GLU A 136 14.45 -14.30 8.48
C GLU A 136 15.79 -13.57 8.64
N TYR A 137 16.86 -14.08 7.99
CA TYR A 137 18.16 -13.42 7.99
C TYR A 137 18.12 -12.04 7.31
N LEU A 138 17.14 -11.77 6.43
CA LEU A 138 16.97 -10.45 5.81
C LEU A 138 16.87 -9.32 6.84
N SER A 139 16.26 -9.56 8.00
CA SER A 139 16.18 -8.58 9.09
C SER A 139 17.54 -8.24 9.71
N LYS A 140 18.55 -9.11 9.59
CA LYS A 140 19.90 -8.90 10.15
C LYS A 140 20.87 -8.23 9.19
N VAL A 141 20.59 -8.27 7.89
CA VAL A 141 21.44 -7.67 6.83
C VAL A 141 21.77 -6.18 7.07
N PRO A 142 20.83 -5.34 7.57
CA PRO A 142 21.12 -3.94 7.87
C PRO A 142 22.03 -3.74 9.10
N GLU A 143 22.06 -4.71 10.02
CA GLU A 143 22.76 -4.62 11.30
C GLU A 143 24.24 -4.96 11.20
N VAL A 144 24.60 -5.89 10.30
CA VAL A 144 25.98 -6.31 10.08
C VAL A 144 26.76 -5.16 9.43
N LYS A 145 27.88 -4.74 10.03
CA LYS A 145 28.69 -3.61 9.54
C LYS A 145 30.11 -4.04 9.18
N ASP A 146 30.70 -3.38 8.19
CA ASP A 146 32.11 -3.54 7.90
C ASP A 146 33.01 -2.96 9.01
N THR A 147 34.29 -3.34 8.98
CA THR A 147 35.27 -2.93 9.99
C THR A 147 35.81 -1.52 9.74
N VAL A 148 35.89 -1.10 8.48
CA VAL A 148 36.64 0.09 8.03
C VAL A 148 35.78 1.35 8.02
N HIS A 149 34.63 1.33 7.35
CA HIS A 149 33.78 2.50 7.13
C HIS A 149 32.48 2.47 7.93
N LYS A 150 32.26 1.39 8.70
CA LYS A 150 31.03 1.07 9.43
C LYS A 150 29.79 1.07 8.53
N HIS A 151 29.96 0.79 7.23
CA HIS A 151 28.83 0.63 6.31
C HIS A 151 28.16 -0.72 6.56
N SER A 152 26.83 -0.77 6.45
CA SER A 152 26.08 -2.01 6.62
C SER A 152 26.34 -2.99 5.47
N LEU A 153 26.12 -4.28 5.70
CA LEU A 153 26.11 -5.30 4.66
C LEU A 153 25.05 -4.96 3.60
N LEU A 154 23.91 -4.40 4.02
CA LEU A 154 22.90 -3.87 3.09
C LEU A 154 23.45 -2.79 2.15
N HIS A 155 24.30 -1.88 2.64
CA HIS A 155 24.94 -0.86 1.80
C HIS A 155 25.80 -1.50 0.70
N HIS A 156 26.64 -2.46 1.07
CA HIS A 156 27.48 -3.20 0.13
C HIS A 156 26.65 -4.02 -0.87
N LEU A 157 25.59 -4.66 -0.37
CA LEU A 157 24.62 -5.39 -1.19
C LEU A 157 23.98 -4.48 -2.25
N CYS A 158 23.47 -3.31 -1.87
CA CYS A 158 22.91 -2.34 -2.82
C CYS A 158 23.94 -1.96 -3.90
N HIS A 159 25.19 -1.74 -3.51
CA HIS A 159 26.25 -1.34 -4.45
C HIS A 159 26.53 -2.43 -5.48
N ILE A 160 26.67 -3.68 -5.04
CA ILE A 160 26.95 -4.82 -5.91
C ILE A 160 25.74 -5.12 -6.80
N VAL A 161 24.52 -5.09 -6.25
CA VAL A 161 23.30 -5.32 -7.02
C VAL A 161 23.15 -4.29 -8.14
N MET A 162 23.35 -3.00 -7.85
CA MET A 162 23.26 -1.95 -8.88
C MET A 162 24.36 -2.06 -9.95
N GLU A 163 25.55 -2.54 -9.60
CA GLU A 163 26.65 -2.72 -10.55
C GLU A 163 26.43 -3.94 -11.44
N LYS A 164 25.99 -5.07 -10.87
CA LYS A 164 25.84 -6.34 -11.58
C LYS A 164 24.50 -6.47 -12.31
N PHE A 165 23.46 -5.82 -11.80
CA PHE A 165 22.09 -5.91 -12.31
C PHE A 165 21.49 -4.51 -12.48
N PRO A 166 21.88 -3.75 -13.52
CA PRO A 166 21.43 -2.37 -13.70
C PRO A 166 19.91 -2.23 -13.94
N ASP A 167 19.26 -3.29 -14.41
CA ASP A 167 17.84 -3.31 -14.75
C ASP A 167 16.90 -3.56 -13.56
N VAL A 168 17.43 -3.82 -12.35
CA VAL A 168 16.63 -4.13 -11.16
C VAL A 168 16.21 -2.87 -10.41
N SER A 169 15.05 -2.94 -9.74
CA SER A 169 14.42 -1.80 -9.09
C SER A 169 14.81 -1.66 -7.61
N ASP A 170 14.00 -0.90 -6.86
CA ASP A 170 14.07 -0.75 -5.41
C ASP A 170 13.35 -1.86 -4.61
N LEU A 171 12.79 -2.87 -5.27
CA LEU A 171 12.00 -3.99 -4.70
C LEU A 171 10.68 -3.54 -4.02
N TYR A 172 10.72 -2.56 -3.13
CA TYR A 172 9.57 -2.10 -2.33
C TYR A 172 8.40 -1.62 -3.21
N SER A 173 8.70 -0.95 -4.32
CA SER A 173 7.70 -0.52 -5.31
C SER A 173 7.01 -1.69 -6.04
N GLU A 174 7.61 -2.88 -6.07
CA GLU A 174 7.11 -4.05 -6.78
C GLU A 174 6.28 -5.00 -5.91
N ILE A 175 6.35 -4.88 -4.57
CA ILE A 175 5.77 -5.83 -3.63
C ILE A 175 4.59 -5.28 -2.82
N GLY A 176 3.84 -4.32 -3.37
CA GLY A 176 2.76 -3.64 -2.64
C GLY A 176 1.72 -4.56 -1.99
N ALA A 177 1.42 -5.71 -2.61
CA ALA A 177 0.52 -6.72 -2.05
C ALA A 177 1.08 -7.38 -0.78
N ILE A 178 2.39 -7.69 -0.76
CA ILE A 178 3.08 -8.20 0.44
C ILE A 178 3.05 -7.17 1.57
N THR A 179 3.29 -5.89 1.26
CA THR A 179 3.23 -4.81 2.27
C THR A 179 1.84 -4.67 2.89
N ARG A 180 0.76 -4.84 2.12
CA ARG A 180 -0.60 -4.86 2.68
C ARG A 180 -0.86 -6.11 3.51
N ALA A 181 -0.52 -7.29 2.99
CA ALA A 181 -0.67 -8.56 3.69
C ALA A 181 0.11 -8.61 5.03
N SER A 182 1.23 -7.90 5.14
CA SER A 182 2.01 -7.82 6.39
C SER A 182 1.27 -7.20 7.59
N LYS A 183 0.16 -6.48 7.33
CA LYS A 183 -0.62 -5.78 8.36
C LYS A 183 -1.88 -6.53 8.80
N VAL A 184 -2.16 -7.67 8.18
CA VAL A 184 -3.39 -8.43 8.40
C VAL A 184 -3.09 -9.56 9.36
N ASP A 185 -3.97 -9.81 10.33
CA ASP A 185 -3.92 -11.03 11.12
C ASP A 185 -4.76 -12.11 10.43
N PHE A 186 -4.10 -13.16 9.93
CA PHE A 186 -4.77 -14.23 9.19
C PHE A 186 -5.50 -15.23 10.11
N ASP A 187 -5.14 -15.28 11.41
CA ASP A 187 -5.87 -16.08 12.38
C ASP A 187 -7.22 -15.40 12.71
N GLU A 188 -7.19 -14.08 12.94
CA GLU A 188 -8.41 -13.28 13.13
C GLU A 188 -9.28 -13.28 11.87
N LEU A 189 -8.68 -13.24 10.68
CA LEU A 189 -9.42 -13.37 9.41
C LEU A 189 -10.18 -14.70 9.34
N ALA A 190 -9.58 -15.80 9.78
CA ALA A 190 -10.26 -17.09 9.84
C ALA A 190 -11.42 -17.09 10.85
N LEU A 191 -11.26 -16.44 12.01
CA LEU A 191 -12.33 -16.27 12.99
C LEU A 191 -13.47 -15.41 12.43
N ASN A 192 -13.16 -14.36 11.66
CA ASN A 192 -14.17 -13.52 11.01
C ASN A 192 -15.04 -14.29 10.02
N ILE A 193 -14.48 -15.27 9.28
CA ILE A 193 -15.27 -16.16 8.42
C ILE A 193 -16.27 -16.99 9.26
N GLN A 194 -15.81 -17.56 10.37
CA GLN A 194 -16.67 -18.35 11.27
C GLN A 194 -17.78 -17.49 11.90
N ARG A 195 -17.44 -16.25 12.29
CA ARG A 195 -18.41 -15.29 12.80
C ARG A 195 -19.45 -14.93 11.76
N LEU A 196 -19.02 -14.67 10.52
CA LEU A 196 -19.92 -14.35 9.41
C LEU A 196 -20.89 -15.51 9.10
N GLU A 197 -20.41 -16.76 9.20
CA GLU A 197 -21.24 -17.96 9.09
C GLU A 197 -22.29 -18.03 10.23
N ALA A 198 -21.86 -17.79 11.47
CA ALA A 198 -22.76 -17.78 12.63
C ALA A 198 -23.82 -16.67 12.52
N ASP A 199 -23.43 -15.46 12.11
CA ASP A 199 -24.32 -14.32 11.92
C ASP A 199 -25.31 -14.54 10.77
N CYS A 200 -24.88 -15.21 9.70
CA CYS A 200 -25.76 -15.62 8.60
C CYS A 200 -26.81 -16.64 9.07
N LYS A 201 -26.40 -17.63 9.88
CA LYS A 201 -27.32 -18.60 10.48
C LYS A 201 -28.31 -17.93 11.44
N ALA A 202 -27.84 -17.03 12.30
CA ALA A 202 -28.71 -16.25 13.18
C ALA A 202 -29.71 -15.39 12.39
N SER A 203 -29.29 -14.84 11.25
CA SER A 203 -30.14 -14.06 10.35
C SER A 203 -31.30 -14.89 9.76
N TRP A 204 -31.07 -16.17 9.45
CA TRP A 204 -32.16 -17.09 9.08
C TRP A 204 -33.18 -17.26 10.21
N ASP A 205 -32.72 -17.40 11.45
CA ASP A 205 -33.61 -17.56 12.60
C ASP A 205 -34.38 -16.27 12.91
N HIS A 206 -33.72 -15.10 12.78
CA HIS A 206 -34.38 -13.80 12.85
C HIS A 206 -35.46 -13.66 11.78
N LEU A 207 -35.18 -14.04 10.53
CA LEU A 207 -36.17 -14.01 9.46
C LEU A 207 -37.36 -14.93 9.77
N LYS A 208 -37.13 -16.14 10.27
CA LYS A 208 -38.21 -17.06 10.68
C LYS A 208 -39.12 -16.43 11.72
N LEU A 209 -38.56 -15.81 12.77
CA LEU A 209 -39.34 -15.12 13.81
C LEU A 209 -40.20 -14.00 13.22
N ILE A 210 -39.60 -13.15 12.39
CA ILE A 210 -40.31 -12.03 11.73
C ILE A 210 -41.49 -12.54 10.90
N THR A 211 -41.30 -13.62 10.15
CA THR A 211 -42.34 -14.15 9.24
C THR A 211 -43.54 -14.78 9.94
N LYS A 212 -43.45 -15.09 11.24
CA LYS A 212 -44.62 -15.54 12.02
C LYS A 212 -45.64 -14.43 12.27
N HIS A 213 -45.19 -13.18 12.27
CA HIS A 213 -46.00 -12.01 12.61
C HIS A 213 -46.29 -11.08 11.44
N ASP A 214 -45.69 -11.32 10.26
CA ASP A 214 -45.76 -10.42 9.11
C ASP A 214 -46.37 -11.12 7.89
N GLY A 215 -47.44 -10.53 7.32
CA GLY A 215 -48.16 -11.08 6.15
C GLY A 215 -47.52 -10.74 4.79
N SER A 216 -46.45 -9.94 4.79
CA SER A 216 -45.81 -9.46 3.55
C SER A 216 -44.89 -10.51 2.93
N ASN A 217 -45.41 -11.27 1.97
CA ASN A 217 -44.65 -12.30 1.23
C ASN A 217 -43.47 -11.74 0.42
N MET A 218 -43.55 -10.48 -0.05
CA MET A 218 -42.50 -9.89 -0.89
C MET A 218 -41.22 -9.61 -0.11
N MET A 219 -41.31 -9.06 1.11
CA MET A 219 -40.13 -8.78 1.95
C MET A 219 -39.47 -10.09 2.38
N LYS A 220 -40.29 -11.09 2.75
CA LYS A 220 -39.83 -12.44 3.06
C LYS A 220 -39.03 -13.04 1.91
N SER A 221 -39.57 -13.01 0.68
CA SER A 221 -38.89 -13.57 -0.49
C SER A 221 -37.54 -12.90 -0.75
N LYS A 222 -37.49 -11.56 -0.79
CA LYS A 222 -36.25 -10.81 -1.04
C LYS A 222 -35.19 -11.07 0.02
N MET A 223 -35.59 -11.19 1.28
CA MET A 223 -34.65 -11.46 2.36
C MET A 223 -34.17 -12.91 2.36
N THR A 224 -35.04 -13.86 2.03
CA THR A 224 -34.68 -15.28 1.86
C THR A 224 -33.62 -15.43 0.77
N GLU A 225 -33.83 -14.78 -0.37
CA GLU A 225 -32.86 -14.74 -1.48
C GLU A 225 -31.53 -14.09 -1.06
N PHE A 226 -31.58 -12.96 -0.35
CA PHE A 226 -30.39 -12.29 0.16
C PHE A 226 -29.57 -13.17 1.11
N ILE A 227 -30.20 -13.80 2.13
CA ILE A 227 -29.45 -14.63 3.09
C ILE A 227 -28.92 -15.89 2.39
N ALA A 228 -29.64 -16.44 1.41
CA ALA A 228 -29.15 -17.56 0.60
C ALA A 228 -27.89 -17.18 -0.21
N ASP A 229 -27.89 -16.02 -0.86
CA ASP A 229 -26.70 -15.48 -1.56
C ASP A 229 -25.53 -15.28 -0.58
N CYS A 230 -25.79 -14.68 0.60
CA CYS A 230 -24.77 -14.53 1.64
C CYS A 230 -24.17 -15.88 2.05
N ALA A 231 -25.00 -16.91 2.26
CA ALA A 231 -24.56 -18.24 2.67
C ALA A 231 -23.65 -18.89 1.60
N GLU A 232 -24.02 -18.80 0.33
CA GLU A 232 -23.19 -19.30 -0.78
C GLU A 232 -21.84 -18.58 -0.82
N ARG A 233 -21.84 -17.26 -0.69
CA ARG A 233 -20.62 -16.44 -0.70
C ARG A 233 -19.72 -16.73 0.50
N ILE A 234 -20.27 -16.95 1.69
CA ILE A 234 -19.51 -17.35 2.89
C ILE A 234 -18.83 -18.71 2.66
N ILE A 235 -19.53 -19.68 2.08
CA ILE A 235 -18.97 -20.99 1.74
C ILE A 235 -17.80 -20.82 0.76
N LEU A 236 -17.97 -19.99 -0.28
CA LEU A 236 -16.91 -19.67 -1.23
C LEU A 236 -15.71 -19.00 -0.56
N LEU A 237 -15.91 -18.04 0.35
CA LEU A 237 -14.83 -17.41 1.12
C LEU A 237 -14.03 -18.46 1.92
N GLY A 238 -14.71 -19.40 2.58
CA GLY A 238 -14.04 -20.49 3.31
C GLY A 238 -13.20 -21.39 2.40
N ILE A 239 -13.68 -21.67 1.17
CA ILE A 239 -12.92 -22.42 0.17
C ILE A 239 -11.70 -21.61 -0.31
N ILE A 240 -11.89 -20.32 -0.61
CA ILE A 240 -10.82 -19.41 -1.06
C ILE A 240 -9.73 -19.32 0.01
N HIS A 241 -10.10 -19.06 1.26
CA HIS A 241 -9.19 -19.00 2.40
C HIS A 241 -8.30 -20.24 2.46
N ARG A 242 -8.91 -21.44 2.45
CA ARG A 242 -8.18 -22.72 2.48
C ARG A 242 -7.25 -22.89 1.28
N ARG A 243 -7.70 -22.53 0.09
CA ARG A 243 -6.90 -22.64 -1.15
C ARG A 243 -5.71 -21.69 -1.13
N VAL A 244 -5.89 -20.44 -0.68
CA VAL A 244 -4.83 -19.43 -0.61
C VAL A 244 -3.77 -19.85 0.42
N LEU A 245 -4.16 -20.28 1.62
CA LEU A 245 -3.20 -20.76 2.63
C LEU A 245 -2.44 -21.99 2.16
N ASN A 246 -3.10 -22.95 1.50
CA ASN A 246 -2.40 -24.09 0.91
C ASN A 246 -1.40 -23.70 -0.17
N ARG A 247 -1.71 -22.69 -0.99
CA ARG A 247 -0.76 -22.14 -1.98
C ARG A 247 0.40 -21.42 -1.28
N PHE A 248 0.13 -20.68 -0.21
CA PHE A 248 1.16 -20.05 0.60
C PHE A 248 2.12 -21.10 1.20
N HIS A 249 1.63 -22.20 1.77
CA HIS A 249 2.48 -23.29 2.25
C HIS A 249 3.33 -23.92 1.14
N ARG A 250 2.78 -24.11 -0.06
CA ARG A 250 3.54 -24.57 -1.23
C ARG A 250 4.62 -23.57 -1.64
N PHE A 251 4.35 -22.28 -1.51
CA PHE A 251 5.33 -21.24 -1.76
C PHE A 251 6.45 -21.24 -0.71
N LEU A 252 6.15 -21.46 0.58
CA LEU A 252 7.17 -21.61 1.62
C LEU A 252 8.08 -22.81 1.36
N LEU A 253 7.52 -23.94 0.91
CA LEU A 253 8.31 -25.10 0.44
C LEU A 253 9.22 -24.73 -0.73
N TRP A 254 8.68 -24.00 -1.72
CA TRP A 254 9.45 -23.54 -2.87
C TRP A 254 10.60 -22.60 -2.46
N LEU A 255 10.42 -21.79 -1.42
CA LEU A 255 11.45 -20.92 -0.85
C LEU A 255 12.52 -21.68 -0.04
N GLY A 256 12.26 -22.94 0.32
CA GLY A 256 13.18 -23.80 1.05
C GLY A 256 12.94 -23.86 2.56
N ILE A 257 11.77 -23.43 3.05
CA ILE A 257 11.42 -23.55 4.47
C ILE A 257 11.11 -25.02 4.80
N PRO A 258 11.71 -25.61 5.86
CA PRO A 258 11.45 -26.99 6.26
C PRO A 258 9.98 -27.25 6.63
N LEU A 259 9.44 -28.43 6.30
CA LEU A 259 8.03 -28.77 6.55
C LEU A 259 7.56 -28.53 7.99
N HIS A 260 8.42 -28.80 8.98
CA HIS A 260 8.07 -28.64 10.39
C HIS A 260 7.90 -27.17 10.80
N GLN A 261 8.50 -26.22 10.07
CA GLN A 261 8.37 -24.77 10.35
C GLN A 261 7.21 -24.13 9.60
N ILE A 262 6.72 -24.76 8.52
CA ILE A 262 5.68 -24.18 7.68
C ILE A 262 4.38 -23.97 8.46
N ALA A 263 4.02 -24.92 9.33
CA ALA A 263 2.82 -24.80 10.16
C ALA A 263 2.90 -23.62 11.14
N ASP A 264 4.10 -23.29 11.61
CA ASP A 264 4.34 -22.20 12.56
C ASP A 264 4.55 -20.85 11.87
N THR A 265 4.80 -20.84 10.55
CA THR A 265 5.11 -19.61 9.80
C THR A 265 3.83 -18.89 9.43
N LYS A 266 3.50 -17.83 10.17
CA LYS A 266 2.31 -17.03 9.88
C LYS A 266 2.51 -16.17 8.62
N PRO A 267 1.50 -16.04 7.73
CA PRO A 267 1.64 -15.27 6.50
C PRO A 267 2.03 -13.80 6.73
N ASN A 268 1.47 -13.17 7.76
CA ASN A 268 1.73 -11.78 8.11
C ASN A 268 3.15 -11.54 8.62
N GLU A 269 3.69 -12.45 9.44
CA GLU A 269 5.07 -12.39 9.92
C GLU A 269 6.06 -12.53 8.76
N PHE A 270 5.84 -13.51 7.90
CA PHE A 270 6.63 -13.69 6.68
C PHE A 270 6.60 -12.45 5.79
N CYS A 271 5.39 -11.92 5.50
CA CYS A 271 5.22 -10.73 4.68
C CYS A 271 5.89 -9.50 5.31
N ARG A 272 5.88 -9.40 6.63
CA ARG A 272 6.50 -8.31 7.39
C ARG A 272 8.02 -8.31 7.23
N VAL A 273 8.69 -9.44 7.38
CA VAL A 273 10.15 -9.57 7.16
C VAL A 273 10.54 -9.04 5.79
N ILE A 274 9.81 -9.46 4.75
CA ILE A 274 10.09 -9.03 3.37
C ILE A 274 9.79 -7.54 3.17
N SER A 275 8.67 -7.05 3.70
CA SER A 275 8.27 -5.65 3.54
C SER A 275 9.23 -4.69 4.24
N GLU A 276 9.64 -5.00 5.47
CA GLU A 276 10.59 -4.20 6.25
C GLU A 276 11.96 -4.18 5.55
N PHE A 277 12.50 -5.35 5.18
CA PHE A 277 13.75 -5.42 4.43
C PHE A 277 13.70 -4.64 3.12
N SER A 278 12.60 -4.74 2.36
CA SER A 278 12.47 -4.05 1.07
C SER A 278 12.45 -2.54 1.25
N LEU A 279 11.81 -2.03 2.30
CA LEU A 279 11.83 -0.60 2.62
C LEU A 279 13.25 -0.13 2.98
N GLU A 280 13.96 -0.91 3.78
CA GLU A 280 15.34 -0.62 4.13
C GLU A 280 16.28 -0.67 2.92
N TYR A 281 16.10 -1.65 2.04
CA TYR A 281 16.83 -1.77 0.79
C TYR A 281 16.59 -0.55 -0.10
N ARG A 282 15.33 -0.11 -0.28
CA ARG A 282 15.00 1.10 -1.04
C ARG A 282 15.71 2.33 -0.48
N THR A 283 15.55 2.60 0.82
CA THR A 283 16.14 3.79 1.44
C THR A 283 17.67 3.76 1.39
N THR A 284 18.28 2.60 1.55
CA THR A 284 19.74 2.43 1.47
C THR A 284 20.23 2.61 0.04
N ARG A 285 19.55 2.02 -0.95
CA ARG A 285 19.84 2.18 -2.38
C ARG A 285 19.80 3.66 -2.79
N GLU A 286 18.76 4.40 -2.38
CA GLU A 286 18.65 5.83 -2.64
C GLU A 286 19.83 6.62 -2.04
N ARG A 287 20.25 6.31 -0.79
CA ARG A 287 21.43 6.93 -0.16
C ARG A 287 22.71 6.62 -0.93
N VAL A 288 22.92 5.38 -1.38
CA VAL A 288 24.10 4.99 -2.15
C VAL A 288 24.16 5.76 -3.46
N LEU A 289 23.04 5.86 -4.20
CA LEU A 289 22.96 6.62 -5.44
C LEU A 289 23.32 8.10 -5.24
N GLN A 290 22.77 8.74 -4.19
CA GLN A 290 23.10 10.13 -3.86
C GLN A 290 24.59 10.32 -3.52
N GLN A 291 25.20 9.36 -2.83
CA GLN A 291 26.64 9.41 -2.53
C GLN A 291 27.50 9.27 -3.79
N LEU A 292 27.12 8.37 -4.70
CA LEU A 292 27.81 8.19 -5.98
C LEU A 292 27.70 9.45 -6.85
N GLU A 293 26.53 10.05 -6.94
CA GLU A 293 26.30 11.28 -7.69
C GLU A 293 27.11 12.46 -7.11
N LYS A 294 27.11 12.64 -5.78
CA LYS A 294 27.94 13.66 -5.12
C LYS A 294 29.43 13.47 -5.41
N LYS A 295 29.93 12.23 -5.36
CA LYS A 295 31.32 11.90 -5.69
C LYS A 295 31.63 12.17 -7.17
N ALA A 296 30.72 11.85 -8.08
CA ALA A 296 30.87 12.14 -9.52
C ALA A 296 30.93 13.65 -9.78
N ASN A 297 29.99 14.42 -9.22
CA ASN A 297 29.94 15.88 -9.35
C ASN A 297 31.20 16.55 -8.75
N HIS A 298 31.70 16.04 -7.61
CA HIS A 298 32.96 16.54 -7.04
C HIS A 298 34.16 16.26 -7.96
N ARG A 299 34.24 15.05 -8.54
CA ARG A 299 35.30 14.70 -9.52
C ARG A 299 35.23 15.59 -10.77
N GLU A 300 34.04 15.88 -11.27
CA GLU A 300 33.85 16.77 -12.41
C GLU A 300 34.27 18.21 -12.10
N ARG A 301 33.87 18.74 -10.94
CA ARG A 301 34.30 20.06 -10.45
C ARG A 301 35.83 20.16 -10.30
N ASN A 302 36.49 19.11 -9.84
CA ASN A 302 37.94 19.11 -9.71
C ASN A 302 38.63 19.07 -11.08
N LYS A 303 38.07 18.35 -12.06
CA LYS A 303 38.54 18.36 -13.46
C LYS A 303 38.38 19.74 -14.11
N THR A 304 37.27 20.45 -13.87
CA THR A 304 37.06 21.80 -14.41
C THR A 304 37.87 22.88 -13.69
N ARG A 305 38.06 22.77 -12.36
CA ARG A 305 38.96 23.64 -11.59
C ARG A 305 40.43 23.51 -12.04
N GLY A 306 40.91 22.28 -12.28
CA GLY A 306 42.27 22.06 -12.79
C GLY A 306 42.49 22.69 -14.17
N LYS A 307 41.48 22.65 -15.05
CA LYS A 307 41.54 23.30 -16.37
C LYS A 307 41.57 24.84 -16.29
N MET A 308 40.80 25.45 -15.37
CA MET A 308 40.83 26.90 -15.18
C MET A 308 42.18 27.39 -14.63
N ILE A 309 42.86 26.61 -13.78
CA ILE A 309 44.21 26.92 -13.28
C ILE A 309 45.26 26.87 -14.41
N THR A 310 45.14 25.93 -15.36
CA THR A 310 46.05 25.89 -16.52
C THR A 310 45.81 26.99 -17.54
N ASP A 311 44.57 27.47 -17.70
CA ASP A 311 44.27 28.58 -18.64
C ASP A 311 44.53 29.97 -18.04
N SER A 312 44.53 30.13 -16.71
CA SER A 312 44.98 31.39 -16.07
C SER A 312 46.50 31.59 -16.19
N GLY A 313 47.29 30.52 -16.37
CA GLY A 313 48.71 30.60 -16.72
C GLY A 313 49.01 31.14 -18.14
N LYS A 314 47.98 31.34 -18.99
CA LYS A 314 48.13 31.95 -20.33
C LYS A 314 47.88 33.46 -20.35
N PHE A 315 47.43 34.06 -19.25
CA PHE A 315 47.38 35.51 -19.08
C PHE A 315 48.69 35.99 -18.43
N ARG A 316 49.81 35.86 -19.15
CA ARG A 316 51.04 36.56 -18.78
C ARG A 316 50.81 38.06 -18.94
N THR A 317 51.02 38.84 -17.87
CA THR A 317 50.90 40.30 -17.94
C THR A 317 52.07 40.88 -18.73
N LYS A 318 51.97 42.13 -19.18
CA LYS A 318 53.07 42.81 -19.90
C LYS A 318 54.36 42.85 -19.06
N GLU A 319 54.25 42.84 -17.74
CA GLU A 319 55.38 42.79 -16.80
C GLU A 319 56.14 41.46 -16.89
N ASP A 320 55.45 40.31 -17.00
CA ASP A 320 56.10 39.00 -17.15
C ASP A 320 56.89 38.86 -18.47
N ARG A 321 56.51 39.61 -19.51
CA ARG A 321 57.26 39.68 -20.78
C ARG A 321 58.50 40.56 -20.65
N ALA A 322 58.38 41.71 -19.99
CA ALA A 322 59.51 42.61 -19.75
C ALA A 322 60.57 41.96 -18.86
N ASP A 323 60.16 41.18 -17.86
CA ASP A 323 61.05 40.47 -16.94
C ASP A 323 61.81 39.32 -17.63
N ALA A 324 61.17 38.68 -18.63
CA ALA A 324 61.80 37.67 -19.48
C ALA A 324 62.81 38.27 -20.48
N GLU A 325 62.52 39.44 -21.04
CA GLU A 325 63.45 40.17 -21.92
C GLU A 325 64.65 40.71 -21.14
N LEU A 326 64.46 41.19 -19.90
CA LEU A 326 65.55 41.64 -19.03
C LEU A 326 66.51 40.48 -18.66
N ARG A 327 65.96 39.29 -18.40
CA ARG A 327 66.74 38.07 -18.14
C ARG A 327 67.52 37.57 -19.34
N GLN A 328 67.04 37.84 -20.56
CA GLN A 328 67.73 37.48 -21.78
C GLN A 328 68.86 38.47 -22.13
N LEU A 329 68.76 39.72 -21.67
CA LEU A 329 69.80 40.75 -21.79
C LEU A 329 70.92 40.65 -20.75
N LEU A 330 70.63 40.11 -19.56
CA LEU A 330 71.58 39.94 -18.45
C LEU A 330 72.40 38.64 -18.54
N GLY A 331 72.77 38.22 -19.76
CA GLY A 331 73.49 36.98 -20.04
C GLY A 331 74.49 36.59 -18.95
N SER A 332 74.15 35.55 -18.20
CA SER A 332 75.05 34.93 -17.22
C SER A 332 74.74 33.45 -17.16
N ASP A 333 75.64 32.70 -17.79
CA ASP A 333 75.96 31.32 -17.44
C ASP A 333 76.15 31.24 -15.92
N ILE A 334 75.41 30.34 -15.27
CA ILE A 334 75.90 29.57 -14.12
C ILE A 334 75.25 28.19 -14.20
N SER A 335 76.15 27.22 -14.33
CA SER A 335 76.01 25.78 -14.29
C SER A 335 75.33 25.23 -13.02
N ASP A 336 74.67 24.08 -13.21
CA ASP A 336 74.55 22.91 -12.32
C ASP A 336 74.31 23.12 -10.82
N VAL A 337 73.14 22.68 -10.33
CA VAL A 337 73.05 21.73 -9.20
C VAL A 337 71.80 20.84 -9.36
N GLU A 338 72.01 19.53 -9.22
CA GLU A 338 71.08 18.41 -9.22
C GLU A 338 69.92 18.50 -8.21
N SER A 339 68.76 17.92 -8.55
CA SER A 339 68.26 16.70 -7.87
C SER A 339 66.86 16.28 -8.32
N MET A 340 66.82 15.12 -9.00
CA MET A 340 65.99 13.95 -8.69
C MET A 340 64.62 14.16 -8.00
N GLN A 341 63.54 13.95 -8.78
CA GLN A 341 62.43 13.07 -8.36
C GLN A 341 61.56 12.68 -9.58
N GLY A 342 61.30 11.38 -9.69
CA GLY A 342 60.85 10.73 -10.92
C GLY A 342 59.34 10.67 -11.15
N THR A 343 58.96 9.97 -12.22
CA THR A 343 57.73 9.18 -12.35
C THR A 343 57.76 8.39 -13.67
N LEU A 344 57.53 7.08 -13.59
CA LEU A 344 57.36 6.17 -14.73
C LEU A 344 55.96 6.32 -15.36
N PRO A 345 55.80 6.18 -16.70
CA PRO A 345 54.51 6.20 -17.36
C PRO A 345 53.94 4.80 -17.63
N TRP A 346 52.62 4.71 -17.58
CA TRP A 346 51.80 3.60 -18.07
C TRP A 346 51.85 3.46 -19.60
N ARG A 347 51.78 2.23 -20.12
CA ARG A 347 51.24 1.95 -21.46
C ARG A 347 50.36 0.70 -21.47
N ARG A 348 49.15 0.87 -22.02
CA ARG A 348 48.14 -0.16 -22.32
C ARG A 348 48.53 -1.03 -23.51
N THR A 349 47.99 -2.26 -23.56
CA THR A 349 47.62 -2.93 -24.81
C THR A 349 46.24 -3.60 -24.68
N ARG A 350 45.46 -3.52 -25.76
CA ARG A 350 44.05 -3.92 -25.95
C ARG A 350 43.97 -5.32 -26.56
N ARG A 351 42.91 -6.08 -26.26
CA ARG A 351 42.35 -7.08 -27.19
C ARG A 351 40.85 -7.26 -26.97
N GLU A 352 40.13 -7.43 -28.07
CA GLU A 352 38.69 -7.54 -28.24
C GLU A 352 38.45 -8.75 -29.16
N SER A 353 37.41 -9.57 -28.93
CA SER A 353 36.39 -10.01 -29.93
C SER A 353 35.66 -11.33 -29.60
N ASN A 354 34.33 -11.23 -29.57
CA ASN A 354 33.25 -12.12 -30.09
C ASN A 354 32.74 -13.43 -29.43
N ARG A 355 31.47 -13.31 -28.97
CA ARG A 355 30.20 -14.05 -29.28
C ARG A 355 30.21 -15.55 -29.64
N SER A 356 29.29 -16.32 -29.04
CA SER A 356 28.01 -16.81 -29.65
C SER A 356 27.21 -17.77 -28.70
N PHE A 357 26.11 -18.38 -29.19
CA PHE A 357 24.74 -18.53 -28.61
C PHE A 357 24.26 -20.00 -28.42
N ILE A 358 22.98 -20.16 -27.97
CA ILE A 358 22.00 -21.31 -28.02
C ILE A 358 21.98 -22.22 -26.76
N GLY A 359 20.84 -22.67 -26.16
CA GLY A 359 19.39 -22.52 -26.38
C GLY A 359 18.55 -23.63 -25.67
N GLN A 360 17.22 -23.39 -25.49
CA GLN A 360 16.06 -24.31 -25.27
C GLN A 360 15.77 -24.90 -23.85
N VAL A 361 14.54 -25.23 -23.35
CA VAL A 361 13.10 -25.19 -23.78
C VAL A 361 12.14 -25.58 -22.59
N ASN A 362 10.87 -25.10 -22.62
CA ASN A 362 9.58 -25.55 -21.98
C ASN A 362 9.36 -25.53 -20.44
N GLY A 363 8.14 -25.31 -19.92
CA GLY A 363 6.82 -25.22 -20.55
C GLY A 363 5.69 -24.67 -19.64
N ASN A 364 4.56 -24.37 -20.27
CA ASN A 364 3.29 -23.90 -19.69
C ASN A 364 2.50 -25.04 -19.01
N LEU A 365 1.87 -24.74 -17.89
CA LEU A 365 0.62 -25.35 -17.40
C LEU A 365 -0.16 -24.29 -16.61
N THR A 366 -1.50 -24.36 -16.70
CA THR A 366 -2.55 -23.57 -16.00
C THR A 366 -3.07 -22.31 -16.69
N ASP A 367 -3.87 -22.48 -17.75
CA ASP A 367 -4.61 -21.39 -18.43
C ASP A 367 -6.14 -21.48 -18.17
N GLY A 368 -6.67 -22.62 -17.71
CA GLY A 368 -8.12 -22.82 -17.52
C GLY A 368 -8.69 -22.38 -16.16
N ASP A 369 -7.86 -22.30 -15.12
CA ASP A 369 -8.32 -21.99 -13.76
C ASP A 369 -8.32 -20.48 -13.46
N ASP A 370 -7.50 -19.71 -14.17
CA ASP A 370 -7.38 -18.25 -13.98
C ASP A 370 -8.56 -17.50 -14.61
N GLU A 371 -9.15 -18.01 -15.67
CA GLU A 371 -10.36 -17.44 -16.29
C GLU A 371 -11.60 -17.66 -15.40
N LEU A 372 -11.65 -18.78 -14.68
CA LEU A 372 -12.71 -19.11 -13.73
C LEU A 372 -12.55 -18.32 -12.41
N LEU A 373 -11.32 -18.11 -11.95
CA LEU A 373 -11.01 -17.20 -10.84
C LEU A 373 -11.24 -15.73 -11.17
N GLU A 374 -10.89 -15.27 -12.37
CA GLU A 374 -11.17 -13.91 -12.82
C GLU A 374 -12.66 -13.66 -13.01
N SER A 375 -13.41 -14.63 -13.55
CA SER A 375 -14.86 -14.51 -13.70
C SER A 375 -15.59 -14.51 -12.35
N LEU A 376 -15.15 -15.32 -11.37
CA LEU A 376 -15.69 -15.31 -10.02
C LEU A 376 -15.39 -14.00 -9.28
N VAL A 377 -14.17 -13.46 -9.39
CA VAL A 377 -13.78 -12.17 -8.80
C VAL A 377 -14.50 -11.00 -9.49
N LYS A 378 -14.69 -11.05 -10.82
CA LYS A 378 -15.49 -10.08 -11.57
C LYS A 378 -16.98 -10.14 -11.20
N THR A 379 -17.50 -11.31 -10.84
CA THR A 379 -18.90 -11.46 -10.41
C THR A 379 -19.12 -10.91 -9.01
N ALA A 380 -18.14 -11.06 -8.10
CA ALA A 380 -18.16 -10.48 -6.76
C ALA A 380 -17.96 -8.94 -6.73
N THR A 381 -17.38 -8.35 -7.79
CA THR A 381 -17.01 -6.92 -7.83
C THR A 381 -17.89 -6.05 -8.75
N LYS A 382 -18.93 -6.61 -9.38
CA LYS A 382 -19.75 -5.88 -10.37
C LYS A 382 -20.89 -5.10 -9.72
N ALA A 383 -20.71 -3.79 -9.58
CA ALA A 383 -21.82 -2.85 -9.32
C ALA A 383 -22.76 -2.74 -10.54
N PRO A 384 -24.07 -2.49 -10.37
CA PRO A 384 -25.01 -2.41 -11.49
C PRO A 384 -24.81 -1.13 -12.30
N SER A 385 -24.46 -1.28 -13.58
CA SER A 385 -24.43 -0.19 -14.56
C SER A 385 -25.85 0.09 -15.06
N ARG A 386 -26.43 1.24 -14.68
CA ARG A 386 -27.49 1.89 -15.46
C ARG A 386 -26.86 2.97 -16.33
N THR A 387 -27.03 2.81 -17.63
CA THR A 387 -26.69 3.75 -18.69
C THR A 387 -27.65 4.95 -18.70
N ALA A 388 -27.11 6.17 -18.69
CA ALA A 388 -27.77 7.36 -19.21
C ALA A 388 -26.72 8.28 -19.88
N PRO A 389 -27.03 8.95 -21.00
CA PRO A 389 -26.05 9.54 -21.91
C PRO A 389 -25.58 10.91 -21.42
N ARG A 390 -24.27 11.15 -21.46
CA ARG A 390 -23.65 12.42 -21.06
C ARG A 390 -23.28 13.23 -22.30
N GLU A 391 -23.96 14.37 -22.49
CA GLU A 391 -23.66 15.34 -23.54
C GLU A 391 -22.28 15.99 -23.36
N ARG A 392 -21.60 16.21 -24.49
CA ARG A 392 -20.31 16.90 -24.60
C ARG A 392 -20.49 18.41 -24.53
N LYS A 393 -19.76 19.09 -23.63
CA LYS A 393 -19.27 20.45 -23.89
C LYS A 393 -17.79 20.57 -23.50
N ARG A 394 -16.99 20.91 -24.52
CA ARG A 394 -15.55 21.22 -24.44
C ARG A 394 -15.34 22.54 -23.69
N THR A 395 -14.34 22.59 -22.82
CA THR A 395 -13.56 23.80 -22.56
C THR A 395 -12.07 23.46 -22.53
N ARG A 396 -11.31 24.28 -23.27
CA ARG A 396 -9.88 24.14 -23.56
C ARG A 396 -9.03 24.80 -22.46
N HIS A 397 -7.76 24.40 -22.44
CA HIS A 397 -6.59 25.00 -21.77
C HIS A 397 -6.48 24.68 -20.27
N ALA A 398 -5.60 23.76 -19.85
CA ALA A 398 -4.13 23.74 -19.93
C ALA A 398 -3.45 24.74 -18.98
N ASP A 399 -2.94 24.14 -17.89
CA ASP A 399 -1.55 24.21 -17.43
C ASP A 399 -1.08 25.32 -16.45
N ARG A 400 -0.46 24.80 -15.38
CA ARG A 400 0.74 25.28 -14.64
C ARG A 400 0.60 26.14 -13.37
N LYS A 401 0.87 25.42 -12.27
CA LYS A 401 2.01 25.59 -11.33
C LYS A 401 2.26 27.00 -10.78
N SER A 402 1.91 27.15 -9.50
CA SER A 402 2.36 28.23 -8.63
C SER A 402 3.87 28.13 -8.32
N LEU A 403 4.66 29.01 -8.94
CA LEU A 403 5.98 29.40 -8.46
C LEU A 403 5.81 30.49 -7.39
N ARG A 404 6.18 30.18 -6.14
CA ARG A 404 6.49 31.21 -5.14
C ARG A 404 7.81 31.89 -5.52
N ARG A 405 7.75 33.15 -5.93
CA ARG A 405 8.89 34.09 -5.89
C ARG A 405 8.43 35.37 -5.22
N THR A 406 9.05 35.69 -4.09
CA THR A 406 8.97 36.97 -3.38
C THR A 406 9.66 38.06 -4.21
N LEU A 407 8.92 39.10 -4.59
CA LEU A 407 9.49 40.31 -5.20
C LEU A 407 9.94 41.28 -4.10
N LYS A 408 11.21 41.68 -4.16
CA LYS A 408 11.90 42.58 -3.21
C LYS A 408 11.70 44.07 -3.52
N ASN A 409 11.00 44.42 -4.60
CA ASN A 409 10.70 45.80 -4.97
C ASN A 409 9.18 45.89 -5.12
N GLY A 410 8.55 46.81 -4.38
CA GLY A 410 7.09 46.96 -4.35
C GLY A 410 6.46 47.25 -5.73
N LEU A 411 5.14 47.13 -5.79
CA LEU A 411 4.30 47.27 -6.99
C LEU A 411 4.49 48.62 -7.69
N SER A 412 4.52 48.61 -9.02
CA SER A 412 4.60 49.81 -9.85
C SER A 412 3.28 50.61 -9.81
N GLU A 413 3.34 51.91 -10.15
CA GLU A 413 2.15 52.78 -10.18
C GLU A 413 1.07 52.31 -11.19
N GLU A 414 1.47 51.60 -12.23
CA GLU A 414 0.54 51.00 -13.20
C GLU A 414 -0.19 49.79 -12.60
N GLU A 415 0.49 48.99 -11.78
CA GLU A 415 -0.08 47.83 -11.08
C GLU A 415 -1.04 48.25 -9.95
N LYS A 416 -0.73 49.36 -9.26
CA LYS A 416 -1.63 49.96 -8.25
C LYS A 416 -2.91 50.50 -8.87
N LYS A 417 -2.85 51.10 -10.06
CA LYS A 417 -4.03 51.54 -10.82
C LYS A 417 -4.91 50.38 -11.24
N HIS A 418 -4.32 49.26 -11.65
CA HIS A 418 -5.07 48.05 -12.01
C HIS A 418 -5.76 47.39 -10.81
N LEU A 419 -5.13 47.42 -9.63
CA LEU A 419 -5.73 46.93 -8.39
C LEU A 419 -6.86 47.83 -7.87
N SER A 420 -6.72 49.16 -7.97
CA SER A 420 -7.78 50.08 -7.52
C SER A 420 -9.04 50.01 -8.40
N ALA A 421 -8.88 49.69 -9.69
CA ALA A 421 -9.99 49.44 -10.60
C ALA A 421 -10.75 48.15 -10.26
N TYR A 422 -10.10 47.16 -9.64
CA TYR A 422 -10.73 45.90 -9.22
C TYR A 422 -11.46 45.99 -7.88
N ILE A 423 -11.14 46.99 -7.04
CA ILE A 423 -11.74 47.17 -5.70
C ILE A 423 -13.02 48.02 -5.73
N LYS A 424 -13.27 48.80 -6.80
CA LYS A 424 -14.52 49.58 -6.96
C LYS A 424 -15.72 48.79 -7.52
N GLY A 425 -15.59 47.47 -7.64
CA GLY A 425 -16.61 46.59 -8.19
C GLY A 425 -17.32 45.67 -7.19
N TYR A 426 -17.24 45.96 -5.88
CA TYR A 426 -17.99 45.28 -4.82
C TYR A 426 -18.72 46.27 -3.92
#